data_AF-A0A1G2UZ34-F1
#
_entry.id   AF-A0A1G2UZ34-F1
#
_cell.length_a   1.000
_cell.length_b   1.000
_cell.length_c   1.000
_cell.angle_alpha   90.00
_cell.angle_beta   90.00
_cell.angle_gamma   90.00
#
_symmetry.space_group_name_H-M   'P 1'
#
loop_
_entity.id
_entity.type
_entity.pdbx_description
1 polymer ?
#
loop_
_entity_poly.entity_id
_entity_poly.type
_entity_poly.pdbx_seq_one_letter_code
_entity_poly.pdbx_strand_id
1 'polypeptide(L)'
;MNNDQFKKARPTEQSFGRGIEELKNIRLTEAEKTRILERVFSTPIESPYMKRTPVFAFVYSLILIISISGITYASDFSLPGDTLYPIKVSVVEPFLDVVNSSAEDKIVWETEKVERRIVEAEKLADIDELDDERTAELERKIEQSSRAFAEAVEKANGDRSEVRKEEFRKKFESKIDDNGIQIEEDRSDESGVLRNIQNKSRVDGLRRTAIETINRIETKIK
;
A
#
# COMPACT_ATOMS: atom_id res chain seq x y z
N MET A 1 -74.03 57.10 1.02
CA MET A 1 -73.31 55.95 0.41
C MET A 1 -73.94 54.67 0.96
N ASN A 2 -74.51 53.84 0.07
CA ASN A 2 -75.29 52.65 0.44
C ASN A 2 -74.44 51.58 1.13
N ASN A 3 -74.88 51.13 2.31
CA ASN A 3 -74.22 50.14 3.16
C ASN A 3 -74.87 48.74 3.07
N ASP A 4 -75.37 48.37 1.90
CA ASP A 4 -76.09 47.09 1.67
C ASP A 4 -75.28 46.06 0.86
N GLN A 5 -74.01 46.33 0.54
CA GLN A 5 -73.24 45.50 -0.39
C GLN A 5 -72.53 44.29 0.25
N PHE A 6 -72.63 44.05 1.56
CA PHE A 6 -71.94 42.92 2.21
C PHE A 6 -72.79 42.14 3.22
N LYS A 7 -73.98 41.67 2.82
CA LYS A 7 -74.59 40.49 3.46
C LYS A 7 -73.83 39.23 3.02
N LYS A 8 -72.81 38.83 3.78
CA LYS A 8 -72.06 37.58 3.57
C LYS A 8 -72.99 36.40 3.85
N ALA A 9 -73.58 35.82 2.80
CA ALA A 9 -74.39 34.61 2.89
C ALA A 9 -73.54 33.46 3.46
N ARG A 10 -74.07 32.73 4.45
CA ARG A 10 -73.44 31.49 4.94
C ARG A 10 -73.47 30.46 3.79
N PRO A 11 -72.34 29.83 3.44
CA PRO A 11 -72.32 28.83 2.39
C PRO A 11 -73.24 27.66 2.77
N THR A 12 -74.11 27.26 1.85
CA THR A 12 -74.94 26.06 1.99
C THR A 12 -74.08 24.81 1.81
N GLU A 13 -74.48 23.68 2.38
CA GLU A 13 -73.73 22.40 2.32
C GLU A 13 -73.37 21.99 0.88
N GLN A 14 -74.28 22.25 -0.07
CA GLN A 14 -74.03 22.04 -1.50
C GLN A 14 -72.99 22.99 -2.11
N SER A 15 -72.91 24.24 -1.65
CA SER A 15 -71.89 25.19 -2.13
C SER A 15 -70.49 24.83 -1.61
N PHE A 16 -70.43 24.26 -0.40
CA PHE A 16 -69.19 23.77 0.18
C PHE A 16 -68.71 22.48 -0.52
N GLY A 17 -69.63 21.54 -0.80
CA GLY A 17 -69.34 20.34 -1.58
C GLY A 17 -68.80 20.65 -2.98
N ARG A 18 -69.44 21.58 -3.71
CA ARG A 18 -68.95 22.07 -5.00
C ARG A 18 -67.57 22.72 -4.90
N GLY A 19 -67.33 23.54 -3.88
CA GLY A 19 -66.02 24.16 -3.67
C GLY A 19 -64.89 23.14 -3.45
N ILE A 20 -65.15 22.07 -2.68
CA ILE A 20 -64.16 20.99 -2.49
C ILE A 20 -63.90 20.24 -3.81
N GLU A 21 -64.95 20.00 -4.60
CA GLU A 21 -64.83 19.34 -5.90
C GLU A 21 -64.04 20.18 -6.91
N GLU A 22 -64.26 21.49 -6.91
CA GLU A 22 -63.47 22.45 -7.69
C GLU A 22 -62.00 22.45 -7.25
N LEU A 23 -61.71 22.53 -5.94
CA LEU A 23 -60.35 22.52 -5.40
C LEU A 23 -59.58 21.23 -5.75
N LYS A 24 -60.26 20.08 -5.78
CA LYS A 24 -59.65 18.80 -6.20
C LYS A 24 -59.27 18.77 -7.68
N ASN A 25 -59.96 19.56 -8.51
CA ASN A 25 -59.73 19.63 -9.95
C ASN A 25 -58.78 20.76 -10.35
N ILE A 26 -58.36 21.61 -9.42
CA ILE A 26 -57.31 22.61 -9.67
C ILE A 26 -56.00 21.87 -9.94
N ARG A 27 -55.56 21.93 -11.19
CA ARG A 27 -54.23 21.50 -11.60
C ARG A 27 -53.38 22.72 -11.85
N LEU A 28 -52.12 22.66 -11.42
CA LEU A 28 -51.12 23.64 -11.82
C LEU A 28 -51.01 23.62 -13.35
N THR A 29 -51.01 24.79 -13.96
CA THR A 29 -50.62 24.90 -15.35
C THR A 29 -49.11 24.62 -15.49
N GLU A 30 -48.67 24.14 -16.64
CA GLU A 30 -47.24 23.86 -16.89
C GLU A 30 -46.37 25.12 -16.69
N ALA A 31 -46.91 26.30 -17.00
CA ALA A 31 -46.23 27.58 -16.77
C ALA A 31 -46.09 27.93 -15.27
N GLU A 32 -47.08 27.59 -14.44
CA GLU A 32 -46.98 27.78 -12.98
C GLU A 32 -46.02 26.77 -12.36
N LYS A 33 -46.09 25.51 -12.80
CA LYS A 33 -45.18 24.46 -12.35
C LYS A 33 -43.73 24.81 -12.65
N THR A 34 -43.45 25.33 -13.85
CA THR A 34 -42.10 25.75 -14.25
C THR A 34 -41.60 26.92 -13.40
N ARG A 35 -42.44 27.91 -13.13
CA ARG A 35 -42.08 29.06 -12.27
C ARG A 35 -41.84 28.65 -10.81
N ILE A 36 -42.62 27.69 -10.30
CA ILE A 36 -42.42 27.15 -8.95
C ILE A 36 -41.11 26.36 -8.90
N LEU A 37 -40.86 25.51 -9.90
CA LEU A 37 -39.64 24.73 -10.02
C LEU A 37 -38.42 25.66 -10.04
N GLU A 38 -38.44 26.68 -10.89
CA GLU A 38 -37.36 27.67 -11.00
C GLU A 38 -37.08 28.36 -9.66
N ARG A 39 -38.12 28.74 -8.90
CA ARG A 39 -37.94 29.39 -7.58
C ARG A 39 -37.50 28.45 -6.47
N VAL A 40 -37.89 27.18 -6.52
CA VAL A 40 -37.49 26.17 -5.51
C VAL A 40 -36.03 25.75 -5.71
N PHE A 41 -35.57 25.70 -6.96
CA PHE A 41 -34.21 25.29 -7.31
C PHE A 41 -33.22 26.46 -7.50
N SER A 42 -33.67 27.72 -7.49
CA SER A 42 -32.78 28.88 -7.69
C SER A 42 -31.91 29.24 -6.48
N THR A 43 -32.31 28.85 -5.27
CA THR A 43 -31.49 29.02 -4.07
C THR A 43 -31.03 27.67 -3.52
N PRO A 44 -29.73 27.36 -3.60
CA PRO A 44 -29.17 26.20 -2.92
C PRO A 44 -29.44 26.33 -1.42
N ILE A 45 -30.23 25.43 -0.85
CA ILE A 45 -30.41 25.36 0.61
C ILE A 45 -29.15 24.69 1.17
N GLU A 46 -28.25 25.49 1.75
CA GLU A 46 -27.08 24.95 2.43
C GLU A 46 -27.52 24.07 3.62
N SER A 47 -27.23 22.77 3.52
CA SER A 47 -27.45 21.84 4.62
C SER A 47 -26.56 22.22 5.82
N PRO A 48 -27.07 22.23 7.06
CA PRO A 48 -26.26 22.43 8.26
C PRO A 48 -25.10 21.42 8.38
N TYR A 49 -25.24 20.25 7.75
CA TYR A 49 -24.21 19.21 7.70
C TYR A 49 -23.08 19.50 6.71
N MET A 50 -23.32 20.32 5.67
CA MET A 50 -22.29 20.68 4.68
C MET A 50 -21.21 21.63 5.23
N LYS A 51 -21.51 22.38 6.30
CA LYS A 51 -20.55 23.33 6.90
C LYS A 51 -19.38 22.63 7.62
N ARG A 52 -19.52 21.34 7.95
CA ARG A 52 -18.47 20.56 8.62
C ARG A 52 -17.79 19.50 7.74
N THR A 53 -18.32 19.25 6.55
CA THR A 53 -17.75 18.32 5.57
C THR A 53 -16.24 18.52 5.32
N PRO A 54 -15.71 19.75 5.11
CA PRO A 54 -14.27 19.91 4.85
C PRO A 54 -13.41 19.54 6.07
N VAL A 55 -13.89 19.82 7.28
CA VAL A 55 -13.17 19.48 8.53
C VAL A 55 -13.16 17.97 8.75
N PHE A 56 -14.29 17.30 8.55
CA PHE A 56 -14.36 15.84 8.67
C PHE A 56 -13.54 15.12 7.60
N ALA A 57 -13.56 15.61 6.36
CA ALA A 57 -12.73 15.06 5.29
C ALA A 57 -11.23 15.22 5.60
N PHE A 58 -10.82 16.38 6.11
CA PHE A 58 -9.44 16.64 6.51
C PHE A 58 -9.01 15.74 7.68
N VAL A 59 -9.80 15.67 8.75
CA VAL A 59 -9.51 14.81 9.91
C VAL A 59 -9.45 13.34 9.50
N TYR A 60 -10.37 12.89 8.65
CA TYR A 60 -10.37 11.52 8.14
C TYR A 60 -9.13 11.24 7.29
N SER A 61 -8.73 12.16 6.40
CA SER A 61 -7.49 12.02 5.63
C SER A 61 -6.26 11.95 6.53
N LEU A 62 -6.22 12.74 7.62
CA LEU A 62 -5.11 12.75 8.55
C LEU A 62 -5.03 11.43 9.33
N ILE A 63 -6.18 10.91 9.79
CA ILE A 63 -6.27 9.60 10.45
C ILE A 63 -5.81 8.49 9.50
N LEU A 64 -6.23 8.54 8.23
CA LEU A 64 -5.79 7.57 7.22
C LEU A 64 -4.28 7.63 7.00
N ILE A 65 -3.70 8.83 6.83
CA ILE A 65 -2.26 8.99 6.64
C ILE A 65 -1.49 8.45 7.85
N ILE A 66 -1.88 8.81 9.07
CA ILE A 66 -1.23 8.34 10.31
C ILE A 66 -1.34 6.82 10.43
N SER A 67 -2.51 6.25 10.12
CA SER A 67 -2.74 4.80 10.19
C SER A 67 -1.87 4.05 9.18
N ILE A 68 -1.75 4.57 7.95
CA ILE A 68 -0.91 3.98 6.91
C ILE A 68 0.57 4.06 7.31
N SER A 69 1.04 5.19 7.83
CA SER A 69 2.44 5.36 8.27
C SER A 69 2.86 4.34 9.34
N GLY A 70 1.97 4.04 10.30
CA GLY A 70 2.23 3.02 11.32
C GLY A 70 2.32 1.61 10.74
N ILE A 71 1.42 1.26 9.82
CA ILE A 71 1.41 -0.04 9.15
C ILE A 71 2.64 -0.22 8.26
N THR A 72 3.05 0.82 7.52
CA THR A 72 4.26 0.75 6.68
C THR A 72 5.52 0.56 7.52
N TYR A 73 5.64 1.26 8.65
CA TYR A 73 6.78 1.12 9.55
C TYR A 73 6.84 -0.27 10.19
N ALA A 74 5.71 -0.78 10.68
CA ALA A 74 5.64 -2.12 11.25
C ALA A 74 5.90 -3.21 10.19
N SER A 75 5.43 -3.00 8.96
CA SER A 75 5.70 -3.95 7.86
C SER A 75 7.18 -4.07 7.55
N ASP A 76 7.98 -3.02 7.74
CA ASP A 76 9.43 -3.06 7.44
C ASP A 76 10.21 -4.04 8.33
N PHE A 77 9.71 -4.32 9.54
CA PHE A 77 10.30 -5.31 10.45
C PHE A 77 9.73 -6.72 10.31
N SER A 78 8.63 -6.87 9.55
CA SER A 78 7.97 -8.17 9.38
C SER A 78 8.83 -9.15 8.57
N LEU A 79 8.81 -10.41 8.96
CA LEU A 79 9.48 -11.52 8.28
C LEU A 79 8.52 -12.24 7.33
N PRO A 80 9.02 -12.96 6.31
CA PRO A 80 8.19 -13.89 5.54
C PRO A 80 7.30 -14.70 6.48
N GLY A 81 5.99 -14.78 6.20
CA GLY A 81 4.98 -15.42 7.05
C GLY A 81 4.22 -14.51 8.01
N ASP A 82 4.76 -13.34 8.35
CA ASP A 82 4.07 -12.38 9.20
C ASP A 82 2.88 -11.74 8.50
N THR A 83 1.86 -11.34 9.27
CA THR A 83 0.64 -10.73 8.76
C THR A 83 0.86 -9.46 7.94
N LEU A 84 1.92 -8.69 8.25
CA LEU A 84 2.24 -7.43 7.58
C LEU A 84 3.28 -7.59 6.46
N TYR A 85 3.86 -8.78 6.29
CA TYR A 85 4.84 -9.03 5.23
C TYR A 85 4.29 -8.84 3.81
N PRO A 86 3.04 -9.24 3.50
CA PRO A 86 2.42 -8.92 2.23
C PRO A 86 2.36 -7.41 1.96
N ILE A 87 2.20 -6.58 2.99
CA ILE A 87 2.17 -5.12 2.84
C ILE A 87 3.56 -4.59 2.49
N LYS A 88 4.61 -5.08 3.16
CA LYS A 88 6.01 -4.77 2.82
C LYS A 88 6.27 -5.03 1.33
N VAL A 89 5.99 -6.26 0.87
CA VAL A 89 6.42 -6.72 -0.46
C VAL A 89 5.47 -6.34 -1.59
N SER A 90 4.18 -6.12 -1.34
CA SER A 90 3.20 -5.79 -2.38
C SER A 90 2.79 -4.32 -2.42
N VAL A 91 3.13 -3.52 -1.40
CA VAL A 91 2.76 -2.10 -1.35
C VAL A 91 3.99 -1.21 -1.16
N VAL A 92 4.76 -1.42 -0.09
CA VAL A 92 5.88 -0.54 0.26
C VAL A 92 7.02 -0.65 -0.75
N GLU A 93 7.48 -1.86 -1.04
CA GLU A 93 8.59 -2.07 -1.97
C GLU A 93 8.26 -1.66 -3.41
N PRO A 94 7.08 -1.99 -3.99
CA PRO A 94 6.72 -1.50 -5.32
C PRO A 94 6.60 0.03 -5.38
N PHE A 95 6.14 0.67 -4.30
CA PHE A 95 6.14 2.12 -4.23
C PHE A 95 7.57 2.69 -4.26
N LEU A 96 8.48 2.10 -3.49
CA LEU A 96 9.90 2.48 -3.50
C LEU A 96 10.59 2.15 -4.82
N ASP A 97 10.17 1.11 -5.54
CA ASP A 97 10.65 0.81 -6.89
C ASP A 97 10.29 1.92 -7.89
N VAL A 98 9.12 2.55 -7.73
CA VAL A 98 8.71 3.70 -8.56
C VAL A 98 9.48 4.97 -8.17
N VAL A 99 9.72 5.18 -6.88
CA VAL A 99 10.50 6.33 -6.40
C VAL A 99 11.97 6.24 -6.87
N ASN A 100 12.58 5.05 -6.74
CA ASN A 100 13.96 4.78 -7.17
C ASN A 100 14.03 4.41 -8.66
N SER A 101 13.59 5.32 -9.53
CA SER A 101 13.45 5.07 -10.97
C SER A 101 14.73 5.29 -11.78
N SER A 102 15.72 6.04 -11.26
CA SER A 102 17.01 6.23 -11.93
C SER A 102 17.84 4.93 -11.87
N ALA A 103 18.73 4.72 -12.85
CA ALA A 103 19.56 3.52 -12.87
C ALA A 103 20.45 3.44 -11.63
N GLU A 104 21.01 4.58 -11.21
CA GLU A 104 21.85 4.71 -10.02
C GLU A 104 21.09 4.40 -8.72
N ASP A 105 19.90 4.98 -8.53
CA ASP A 105 19.10 4.75 -7.32
C ASP A 105 18.57 3.31 -7.30
N LYS A 106 18.22 2.76 -8.46
CA LYS A 106 17.79 1.37 -8.59
C LYS A 106 18.88 0.40 -8.17
N ILE A 107 20.14 0.65 -8.53
CA ILE A 107 21.27 -0.18 -8.11
C ILE A 107 21.39 -0.21 -6.58
N VAL A 108 21.29 0.95 -5.93
CA VAL A 108 21.34 1.04 -4.46
C VAL A 108 20.15 0.31 -3.84
N TRP A 109 18.94 0.57 -4.33
CA TRP A 109 17.71 0.00 -3.81
C TRP A 109 17.64 -1.53 -3.95
N GLU A 110 18.04 -2.07 -5.10
CA GLU A 110 18.08 -3.52 -5.32
C GLU A 110 19.15 -4.19 -4.44
N THR A 111 20.28 -3.51 -4.20
CA THR A 111 21.30 -3.98 -3.24
C THR A 111 20.73 -4.06 -1.82
N GLU A 112 20.00 -3.03 -1.39
CA GLU A 112 19.34 -3.03 -0.09
C GLU A 112 18.29 -4.13 0.03
N LYS A 113 17.49 -4.38 -1.02
CA LYS A 113 16.50 -5.47 -1.00
C LYS A 113 17.16 -6.84 -0.82
N VAL A 114 18.26 -7.12 -1.54
CA VAL A 114 19.00 -8.38 -1.35
C VAL A 114 19.50 -8.48 0.09
N GLU A 115 20.15 -7.44 0.62
CA GLU A 115 20.64 -7.44 2.00
C GLU A 115 19.52 -7.67 3.02
N ARG A 116 18.38 -7.01 2.84
CA ARG A 116 17.20 -7.21 3.69
C ARG A 116 16.75 -8.66 3.71
N ARG A 117 16.70 -9.35 2.56
CA ARG A 117 16.33 -10.77 2.51
C ARG A 117 17.31 -11.67 3.23
N ILE A 118 18.60 -11.33 3.22
CA ILE A 118 19.61 -12.08 3.95
C ILE A 118 19.42 -11.89 5.46
N VAL A 119 19.18 -10.66 5.90
CA VAL A 119 18.87 -10.36 7.31
C VAL A 119 17.55 -11.01 7.75
N GLU A 120 16.54 -11.06 6.88
CA GLU A 120 15.30 -11.79 7.16
C GLU A 120 15.56 -13.29 7.32
N ALA A 121 16.41 -13.88 6.48
CA ALA A 121 16.83 -15.28 6.61
C ALA A 121 17.58 -15.52 7.93
N GLU A 122 18.49 -14.64 8.31
CA GLU A 122 19.24 -14.71 9.57
C GLU A 122 18.31 -14.65 10.78
N LYS A 123 17.37 -13.71 10.79
CA LYS A 123 16.37 -13.61 11.88
C LYS A 123 15.48 -14.84 11.96
N LEU A 124 15.04 -15.37 10.82
CA LEU A 124 14.27 -16.62 10.77
C LEU A 124 15.11 -17.81 11.24
N ALA A 125 16.40 -17.85 10.92
CA ALA A 125 17.32 -18.88 11.39
C ALA A 125 17.51 -18.83 12.91
N ASP A 126 17.64 -17.62 13.48
CA ASP A 126 17.83 -17.39 14.92
C ASP A 126 16.63 -17.84 15.76
N ILE A 127 15.41 -17.70 15.23
CA ILE A 127 14.17 -18.15 15.91
C ILE A 127 13.72 -19.56 15.48
N ASP A 128 14.50 -20.23 14.64
CA ASP A 128 14.20 -21.53 14.04
C ASP A 128 12.87 -21.61 13.24
N GLU A 129 12.57 -20.56 12.48
CA GLU A 129 11.45 -20.52 11.55
C GLU A 129 11.90 -20.48 10.08
N LEU A 130 13.21 -20.68 9.82
CA LEU A 130 13.73 -20.77 8.46
C LEU A 130 13.51 -22.17 7.87
N ASP A 131 12.29 -22.43 7.39
CA ASP A 131 11.93 -23.66 6.67
C ASP A 131 12.19 -23.57 5.16
N ASP A 132 11.89 -24.64 4.42
CA ASP A 132 12.09 -24.72 2.97
C ASP A 132 11.19 -23.75 2.19
N GLU A 133 9.96 -23.50 2.66
CA GLU A 133 9.02 -22.59 2.00
C GLU A 133 9.49 -21.14 2.11
N ARG A 134 9.87 -20.71 3.32
CA ARG A 134 10.42 -19.38 3.58
C ARG A 134 11.77 -19.18 2.89
N THR A 135 12.61 -20.22 2.87
CA THR A 135 13.88 -20.18 2.13
C THR A 135 13.64 -19.99 0.64
N ALA A 136 12.73 -20.76 0.03
CA ALA A 136 12.41 -20.63 -1.39
C ALA A 136 11.76 -19.27 -1.72
N GLU A 137 10.92 -18.73 -0.83
CA GLU A 137 10.38 -17.37 -0.98
C GLU A 137 11.50 -16.32 -1.00
N LEU A 138 12.42 -16.37 -0.04
CA LEU A 138 13.54 -15.45 0.06
C LEU A 138 14.48 -15.59 -1.15
N GLU A 139 14.78 -16.81 -1.57
CA GLU A 139 15.63 -17.08 -2.74
C GLU A 139 15.05 -16.45 -4.00
N ARG A 140 13.76 -16.63 -4.27
CA ARG A 140 13.08 -16.03 -5.41
C ARG A 140 13.13 -14.50 -5.38
N LYS A 141 12.97 -13.88 -4.21
CA LYS A 141 13.05 -12.41 -4.06
C LYS A 141 14.48 -11.89 -4.24
N ILE A 142 15.47 -12.63 -3.75
CA ILE A 142 16.89 -12.34 -3.96
C ILE A 142 17.20 -12.43 -5.46
N GLU A 143 16.79 -13.50 -6.13
CA GLU A 143 17.02 -13.66 -7.56
C GLU A 143 16.36 -12.53 -8.37
N GLN A 144 15.14 -12.15 -8.02
CA GLN A 144 14.45 -11.02 -8.65
C GLN A 144 15.22 -9.71 -8.48
N SER A 145 15.69 -9.43 -7.26
CA SER A 145 16.40 -8.18 -6.95
C SER A 145 17.80 -8.15 -7.59
N SER A 146 18.52 -9.28 -7.55
CA SER A 146 19.81 -9.44 -8.24
C SER A 146 19.70 -9.28 -9.76
N ARG A 147 18.60 -9.74 -10.36
CA ARG A 147 18.31 -9.50 -11.79
C ARG A 147 18.09 -8.02 -12.08
N ALA A 148 17.22 -7.38 -11.31
CA ALA A 148 16.93 -5.95 -11.45
C ALA A 148 18.18 -5.07 -11.22
N PHE A 149 19.04 -5.46 -10.28
CA PHE A 149 20.35 -4.85 -10.06
C PHE A 149 21.21 -4.92 -11.33
N ALA A 150 21.37 -6.12 -11.90
CA ALA A 150 22.21 -6.31 -13.08
C ALA A 150 21.72 -5.49 -14.29
N GLU A 151 20.41 -5.46 -14.52
CA GLU A 151 19.78 -4.62 -15.55
C GLU A 151 19.99 -3.12 -15.30
N ALA A 152 19.93 -2.68 -14.05
CA ALA A 152 20.16 -1.28 -13.69
C ALA A 152 21.63 -0.89 -13.89
N VAL A 153 22.57 -1.79 -13.55
CA VAL A 153 24.00 -1.58 -13.81
C VAL A 153 24.30 -1.46 -15.30
N GLU A 154 23.65 -2.26 -16.14
CA GLU A 154 23.79 -2.16 -17.61
C GLU A 154 23.30 -0.80 -18.12
N LYS A 155 22.17 -0.32 -17.62
CA LYS A 155 21.62 1.00 -17.99
C LYS A 155 22.49 2.15 -17.48
N ALA A 156 23.12 1.98 -16.33
CA ALA A 156 24.07 2.93 -15.76
C ALA A 156 25.40 2.86 -16.53
N ASN A 157 25.52 3.58 -17.64
CA ASN A 157 26.75 3.64 -18.41
C ASN A 157 27.90 4.33 -17.63
N GLY A 158 29.07 3.67 -17.54
CA GLY A 158 30.34 4.27 -17.08
C GLY A 158 31.00 3.56 -15.89
N ASP A 159 32.25 3.92 -15.58
CA ASP A 159 33.10 3.25 -14.58
C ASP A 159 32.47 3.09 -13.19
N ARG A 160 31.52 3.97 -12.80
CA ARG A 160 30.80 3.85 -11.53
C ARG A 160 29.97 2.57 -11.44
N SER A 161 29.52 2.03 -12.56
CA SER A 161 28.67 0.84 -12.60
C SER A 161 29.48 -0.41 -12.26
N GLU A 162 30.72 -0.50 -12.76
CA GLU A 162 31.69 -1.53 -12.38
C GLU A 162 32.12 -1.40 -10.92
N VAL A 163 32.34 -0.18 -10.42
CA VAL A 163 32.61 0.04 -8.98
C VAL A 163 31.46 -0.50 -8.11
N ARG A 164 30.20 -0.22 -8.47
CA ARG A 164 29.04 -0.72 -7.71
C ARG A 164 28.88 -2.23 -7.78
N LYS A 165 29.21 -2.87 -8.90
CA LYS A 165 29.26 -4.35 -9.01
C LYS A 165 30.27 -4.94 -8.03
N GLU A 166 31.48 -4.39 -8.01
CA GLU A 166 32.52 -4.84 -7.09
C GLU A 166 32.15 -4.57 -5.63
N GLU A 167 31.52 -3.44 -5.33
CA GLU A 167 30.98 -3.15 -3.99
C GLU A 167 29.89 -4.15 -3.57
N PHE A 168 28.94 -4.46 -4.46
CA PHE A 168 27.92 -5.47 -4.22
C PHE A 168 28.59 -6.80 -3.90
N ARG A 169 29.50 -7.28 -4.76
CA ARG A 169 30.20 -8.56 -4.58
C ARG A 169 30.93 -8.60 -3.25
N LYS A 170 31.77 -7.60 -2.97
CA LYS A 170 32.53 -7.50 -1.71
C LYS A 170 31.63 -7.51 -0.49
N LYS A 171 30.49 -6.81 -0.53
CA LYS A 171 29.56 -6.71 0.59
C LYS A 171 28.97 -8.07 0.99
N PHE A 172 28.71 -8.94 0.01
CA PHE A 172 28.17 -10.26 0.28
C PHE A 172 29.25 -11.31 0.52
N GLU A 173 30.39 -11.24 -0.18
CA GLU A 173 31.55 -12.11 0.08
C GLU A 173 32.08 -11.90 1.50
N SER A 174 32.25 -10.64 1.95
CA SER A 174 32.73 -10.38 3.31
C SER A 174 31.77 -10.92 4.36
N LYS A 175 30.46 -10.82 4.14
CA LYS A 175 29.44 -11.32 5.07
C LYS A 175 29.36 -12.85 5.09
N ILE A 176 29.64 -13.53 3.97
CA ILE A 176 29.77 -15.00 3.94
C ILE A 176 30.88 -15.45 4.90
N ASP A 177 32.01 -14.76 4.87
CA ASP A 177 33.18 -15.11 5.69
C ASP A 177 33.02 -14.69 7.16
N ASP A 178 32.23 -13.65 7.45
CA ASP A 178 32.10 -13.01 8.77
C ASP A 178 30.93 -13.56 9.64
N ASN A 179 30.08 -14.46 9.15
CA ASN A 179 28.89 -14.88 9.92
C ASN A 179 29.14 -16.00 10.95
N GLY A 180 28.78 -15.85 12.22
CA GLY A 180 27.87 -14.86 12.84
C GLY A 180 26.71 -15.55 13.57
N ILE A 181 26.33 -16.75 13.12
CA ILE A 181 25.57 -17.69 13.95
C ILE A 181 26.57 -18.22 14.98
N GLN A 182 26.54 -17.65 16.17
CA GLN A 182 27.14 -18.27 17.35
C GLN A 182 26.46 -19.62 17.46
N ILE A 183 27.16 -20.69 17.07
CA ILE A 183 26.72 -22.04 17.43
C ILE A 183 26.86 -22.05 18.94
N GLU A 184 25.78 -21.71 19.63
CA GLU A 184 25.73 -21.86 21.08
C GLU A 184 25.86 -23.36 21.31
N GLU A 185 27.08 -23.76 21.70
CA GLU A 185 27.45 -25.13 22.01
C GLU A 185 26.79 -25.49 23.35
N ASP A 186 25.45 -25.42 23.44
CA ASP A 186 24.75 -26.00 24.57
C ASP A 186 24.79 -27.51 24.40
N ARG A 187 25.69 -28.14 25.16
CA ARG A 187 26.22 -29.50 24.97
C ARG A 187 25.23 -30.62 25.30
N SER A 188 23.94 -30.47 25.02
CA SER A 188 22.92 -31.45 25.40
C SER A 188 22.00 -31.95 24.27
N ASP A 189 21.95 -31.29 23.10
CA ASP A 189 21.05 -31.69 22.01
C ASP A 189 21.73 -31.68 20.62
N GLU A 190 22.06 -32.87 20.12
CA GLU A 190 22.63 -33.08 18.77
C GLU A 190 21.68 -32.60 17.66
N SER A 191 20.36 -32.61 17.88
CA SER A 191 19.39 -32.16 16.88
C SER A 191 19.40 -30.63 16.71
N GLY A 192 19.58 -29.89 17.81
CA GLY A 192 19.74 -28.44 17.79
C GLY A 192 20.98 -28.00 17.02
N VAL A 193 22.10 -28.72 17.20
CA VAL A 193 23.35 -28.48 16.46
C VAL A 193 23.16 -28.69 14.96
N LEU A 194 22.53 -29.80 14.55
CA LEU A 194 22.25 -30.08 13.13
C LEU A 194 21.34 -29.02 12.50
N ARG A 195 20.34 -28.56 13.24
CA ARG A 195 19.40 -27.54 12.79
C ARG A 195 20.08 -26.17 12.60
N ASN A 196 20.95 -25.78 13.54
CA ASN A 196 21.76 -24.56 13.41
C ASN A 196 22.71 -24.63 12.20
N ILE A 197 23.34 -25.79 11.96
CA ILE A 197 24.18 -26.01 10.77
C ILE A 197 23.34 -25.90 9.49
N GLN A 198 22.14 -26.48 9.47
CA GLN A 198 21.23 -26.40 8.33
C GLN A 198 20.78 -24.97 8.06
N ASN A 199 20.35 -24.23 9.08
CA ASN A 199 19.92 -22.85 8.95
C ASN A 199 21.08 -21.96 8.47
N LYS A 200 22.29 -22.16 9.00
CA LYS A 200 23.51 -21.50 8.50
C LYS A 200 23.74 -21.80 7.02
N SER A 201 23.68 -23.06 6.63
CA SER A 201 23.85 -23.47 5.23
C SER A 201 22.79 -22.85 4.30
N ARG A 202 21.55 -22.70 4.77
CA ARG A 202 20.47 -22.04 4.01
C ARG A 202 20.78 -20.57 3.78
N VAL A 203 21.15 -19.84 4.84
CA VAL A 203 21.54 -18.41 4.74
C VAL A 203 22.73 -18.22 3.80
N ASP A 204 23.75 -19.07 3.92
CA ASP A 204 24.93 -19.03 3.04
C ASP A 204 24.58 -19.37 1.58
N GLY A 205 23.63 -20.29 1.37
CA GLY A 205 23.06 -20.59 0.06
C GLY A 205 22.44 -19.35 -0.59
N LEU A 206 21.61 -18.61 0.15
CA LEU A 206 20.98 -17.38 -0.35
C LEU A 206 22.00 -16.32 -0.76
N ARG A 207 23.08 -16.16 0.00
CA ARG A 207 24.19 -15.24 -0.31
C ARG A 207 24.88 -15.63 -1.62
N ARG A 208 25.15 -16.93 -1.80
CA ARG A 208 25.73 -17.46 -3.04
C ARG A 208 24.79 -17.26 -4.23
N THR A 209 23.50 -17.55 -4.08
CA THR A 209 22.50 -17.33 -5.14
C THR A 209 22.49 -15.87 -5.61
N ALA A 210 22.62 -14.90 -4.70
CA ALA A 210 22.70 -13.49 -5.06
C ALA A 210 23.89 -13.18 -5.99
N ILE A 211 25.08 -13.67 -5.64
CA ILE A 211 26.34 -13.47 -6.38
C ILE A 211 26.29 -14.22 -7.72
N GLU A 212 25.85 -15.48 -7.71
CA GLU A 212 25.75 -16.32 -8.90
C GLU A 212 24.78 -15.76 -9.93
N THR A 213 23.66 -15.20 -9.47
CA THR A 213 22.65 -14.59 -10.36
C THR A 213 23.25 -13.41 -11.12
N ILE A 214 24.02 -12.56 -10.46
CA ILE A 214 24.69 -11.42 -11.11
C ILE A 214 25.71 -11.90 -12.13
N ASN A 215 26.60 -12.82 -11.73
CA ASN A 215 27.62 -13.37 -12.63
C ASN A 215 27.00 -14.05 -13.86
N ARG A 216 25.90 -14.80 -13.67
CA ARG A 216 25.18 -15.45 -14.77
C ARG A 216 24.63 -14.43 -15.77
N ILE A 217 24.11 -13.31 -15.30
CA ILE A 217 23.59 -12.25 -16.18
C ILE A 217 24.73 -11.59 -16.94
N GLU A 218 25.86 -11.31 -16.29
CA GLU A 218 27.06 -10.79 -16.96
C GLU A 218 27.53 -11.69 -18.11
N THR A 219 27.54 -13.02 -17.89
CA THR A 219 27.97 -13.97 -18.93
C THR A 219 27.00 -14.08 -20.11
N LYS A 220 25.73 -13.74 -19.94
CA LYS A 220 24.73 -13.77 -21.02
C LYS A 220 24.73 -12.50 -21.87
N ILE A 221 25.35 -11.43 -21.38
CA ILE A 221 25.33 -10.10 -22.00
C ILE A 221 26.63 -9.83 -22.78
N LYS A 222 27.74 -10.50 -22.44
CA LYS A 222 28.98 -10.52 -23.26
C LYS A 222 28.85 -11.42 -24.49
#